data_AF-A0A7W1D2C5-F1
#
_entry.id   AF-A0A7W1D2C5-F1
#
_cell.length_a   1.000
_cell.length_b   1.000
_cell.length_c   1.000
_cell.angle_alpha   90.00
_cell.angle_beta   90.00
_cell.angle_gamma   90.00
#
_symmetry.space_group_name_H-M   'P 1'
#
loop_
_entity.id
_entity.type
_entity.pdbx_description
1 polymer ?
#
loop_
_entity_poly.entity_id
_entity_poly.type
_entity_poly.pdbx_seq_one_letter_code
_entity_poly.pdbx_strand_id
1 'polypeptide(L)'
;MRDDDYVIGLVFKGQARAYPVWIIDNYHVVNDCIEGRRVLVTSCERCQSGSAFEVDGLRGNQKRKPLFRAAGVLNATLIMKDLRTGSYWNHYEGAALRGRAAGDVLAWIPTFHLEWATWATLHPDTNVMLPPEDPHHPDPRHGHGREEFFSRPGIDPDFLPTITGELDTTYPENEMVLTLEEGRDNWTAYPLREVQREGGVVNVEAAAEPTVVLAGPRADGFTMAAFSPELGGRRLSFERDNGAFRDIETGSRWTIEGLATRGPLEGERLAHRRWFYLRWHAWVYSHRNTHIFRSTAPLPEFTDDSATDRGEFPALRSTLRRAGKEVRFEGPLVTQRKPRESLSSMAAYVDGQRINIHRFRTQAAARDFDALAGAWSGRPLKALVNVNRTLRRGCFVLESDPENRFADPAQLILRPETQAWGVLLSDLGSIENVEAQSTSPDEVAFADVLRRLRLSGLEVIEAAFLPPSQLRPQCINGIAFLLEADSFLLYRFESVQAATAYAAGEEHCVHASTFVLRSTPDSMYLHQPYEIAYAGDHTIRWSTLLDDPRLPSALKG
;
A
#
# COMPACT_ATOMS: atom_id res chain seq x y z
N MET A 1 -12.74 -7.60 -8.23
CA MET A 1 -12.02 -6.77 -7.25
C MET A 1 -12.18 -7.40 -5.88
N ARG A 2 -11.16 -7.30 -5.04
CA ARG A 2 -11.25 -7.53 -3.61
C ARG A 2 -11.58 -6.21 -2.91
N ASP A 3 -12.17 -6.26 -1.72
CA ASP A 3 -12.50 -5.06 -0.94
C ASP A 3 -11.26 -4.22 -0.60
N ASP A 4 -10.12 -4.89 -0.38
CA ASP A 4 -8.82 -4.30 -0.10
C ASP A 4 -7.95 -4.08 -1.34
N ASP A 5 -8.47 -4.24 -2.57
CA ASP A 5 -7.73 -3.80 -3.76
C ASP A 5 -7.68 -2.27 -3.80
N TYR A 6 -6.56 -1.71 -4.23
CA TYR A 6 -6.41 -0.25 -4.40
C TYR A 6 -6.82 0.19 -5.77
N VAL A 7 -7.51 1.33 -5.81
CA VAL A 7 -7.81 2.04 -7.04
C VAL A 7 -7.26 3.45 -6.95
N ILE A 8 -6.79 3.95 -8.09
CA ILE A 8 -6.71 5.38 -8.34
C ILE A 8 -8.10 5.77 -8.83
N GLY A 9 -8.84 6.48 -7.99
CA GLY A 9 -10.18 6.99 -8.32
C GLY A 9 -10.12 8.44 -8.77
N LEU A 10 -10.98 8.82 -9.71
CA LEU A 10 -11.24 10.22 -10.05
C LEU A 10 -12.71 10.45 -10.39
N VAL A 11 -13.17 11.68 -10.17
CA VAL A 11 -14.47 12.15 -10.65
C VAL A 11 -14.21 13.31 -11.61
N PHE A 12 -14.58 13.13 -12.87
CA PHE A 12 -14.38 14.15 -13.89
C PHE A 12 -15.68 14.35 -14.67
N LYS A 13 -16.18 15.60 -14.66
CA LYS A 13 -17.47 15.96 -15.28
C LYS A 13 -18.65 15.08 -14.83
N GLY A 14 -18.68 14.76 -13.53
CA GLY A 14 -19.72 13.92 -12.93
C GLY A 14 -19.58 12.42 -13.20
N GLN A 15 -18.57 11.98 -13.95
CA GLN A 15 -18.29 10.56 -14.19
C GLN A 15 -17.17 10.07 -13.27
N ALA A 16 -17.47 9.05 -12.46
CA ALA A 16 -16.49 8.41 -11.59
C ALA A 16 -15.76 7.28 -12.33
N ARG A 17 -14.42 7.30 -12.31
CA ARG A 17 -13.56 6.25 -12.85
C ARG A 17 -12.71 5.63 -11.74
N ALA A 18 -12.55 4.31 -11.80
CA ALA A 18 -11.63 3.56 -10.96
C ALA A 18 -10.58 2.85 -11.82
N TYR A 19 -9.30 3.09 -11.51
CA TYR A 19 -8.18 2.41 -12.14
C TYR A 19 -7.52 1.50 -11.11
N PRO A 20 -7.77 0.18 -11.12
CA PRO A 20 -7.14 -0.75 -10.20
C PRO A 20 -5.62 -0.72 -10.34
N VAL A 21 -4.93 -0.53 -9.21
CA VAL A 21 -3.47 -0.42 -9.13
C VAL A 21 -2.80 -1.67 -9.69
N TRP A 22 -3.33 -2.86 -9.35
CA TRP A 22 -2.84 -4.14 -9.87
C TRP A 22 -2.99 -4.30 -11.40
N ILE A 23 -3.74 -3.43 -12.08
CA ILE A 23 -3.80 -3.38 -13.56
C ILE A 23 -2.87 -2.28 -14.08
N ILE A 24 -3.07 -1.04 -13.64
CA ILE A 24 -2.38 0.13 -14.20
C ILE A 24 -0.86 0.08 -13.97
N ASP A 25 -0.39 -0.54 -12.89
CA ASP A 25 1.05 -0.67 -12.61
C ASP A 25 1.79 -1.50 -13.66
N ASN A 26 1.10 -2.33 -14.44
CA ASN A 26 1.72 -3.07 -15.55
C ASN A 26 1.93 -2.21 -16.81
N TYR A 27 1.24 -1.08 -16.93
CA TYR A 27 1.24 -0.24 -18.15
C TYR A 27 1.67 1.20 -17.88
N HIS A 28 1.61 1.64 -16.62
CA HIS A 28 1.91 2.97 -16.07
C HIS A 28 1.12 4.16 -16.63
N VAL A 29 0.53 4.04 -17.82
CA VAL A 29 -0.15 5.14 -18.53
C VAL A 29 -1.45 4.65 -19.14
N VAL A 30 -2.55 5.31 -18.79
CA VAL A 30 -3.87 5.14 -19.42
C VAL A 30 -4.21 6.42 -20.17
N ASN A 31 -4.49 6.28 -21.46
CA ASN A 31 -4.98 7.37 -22.31
C ASN A 31 -6.51 7.26 -22.44
N ASP A 32 -7.25 7.67 -21.40
CA ASP A 32 -8.72 7.55 -21.31
C ASP A 32 -9.45 8.68 -22.08
N CYS A 33 -10.75 8.46 -22.30
CA CYS A 33 -11.69 9.47 -22.75
C CYS A 33 -12.96 9.47 -21.87
N ILE A 34 -13.21 10.60 -21.22
CA ILE A 34 -14.35 10.79 -20.31
C ILE A 34 -15.17 11.96 -20.84
N GLU A 35 -16.45 11.74 -21.15
CA GLU A 35 -17.34 12.76 -21.70
C GLU A 35 -16.74 13.51 -22.90
N GLY A 36 -16.10 12.76 -23.81
CA GLY A 36 -15.45 13.28 -25.02
C GLY A 36 -14.16 14.06 -24.80
N ARG A 37 -13.69 14.21 -23.55
CA ARG A 37 -12.41 14.86 -23.20
C ARG A 37 -11.32 13.81 -23.03
N ARG A 38 -10.10 14.15 -23.44
CA ARG A 38 -8.94 13.25 -23.26
C ARG A 38 -8.34 13.43 -21.89
N VAL A 39 -8.26 12.32 -21.16
CA VAL A 39 -7.73 12.26 -19.80
C VAL A 39 -6.54 11.31 -19.80
N LEU A 40 -5.40 11.81 -19.35
CA LEU A 40 -4.22 11.03 -19.07
C LEU A 40 -4.28 10.60 -17.62
N VAL A 41 -4.17 9.31 -17.33
CA VAL A 41 -3.97 8.79 -15.97
C VAL A 41 -2.64 8.06 -15.93
N THR A 42 -1.86 8.33 -14.88
CA THR A 42 -0.48 7.85 -14.75
C THR A 42 -0.32 7.19 -13.39
N SER A 43 0.48 6.14 -13.34
CA SER A 43 0.87 5.49 -12.09
C SER A 43 2.28 4.92 -12.16
N CYS A 44 2.89 4.79 -10.99
CA CYS A 44 4.21 4.23 -10.78
C CYS A 44 4.13 3.51 -9.44
N GLU A 45 4.16 2.19 -9.48
CA GLU A 45 4.19 1.25 -8.37
C GLU A 45 5.38 1.55 -7.44
N ARG A 46 6.54 1.87 -8.02
CA ARG A 46 7.76 2.24 -7.27
C ARG A 46 7.66 3.63 -6.61
N CYS A 47 6.81 4.51 -7.14
CA CYS A 47 6.60 5.85 -6.60
C CYS A 47 5.38 5.88 -5.65
N GLN A 48 4.49 4.90 -5.77
CA GLN A 48 3.15 4.85 -5.15
C GLN A 48 2.34 6.12 -5.40
N SER A 49 2.36 6.53 -6.66
CA SER A 49 1.70 7.73 -7.16
C SER A 49 0.50 7.36 -8.02
N GLY A 50 -0.40 8.31 -8.21
CA GLY A 50 -1.46 8.20 -9.21
C GLY A 50 -2.00 9.57 -9.52
N SER A 51 -1.77 10.06 -10.73
CA SER A 51 -2.15 11.41 -11.15
C SER A 51 -2.97 11.38 -12.42
N ALA A 52 -3.81 12.40 -12.61
CA ALA A 52 -4.59 12.54 -13.82
C ALA A 52 -4.55 13.97 -14.38
N PHE A 53 -4.68 14.09 -15.70
CA PHE A 53 -4.60 15.37 -16.41
C PHE A 53 -5.52 15.43 -17.63
N GLU A 54 -6.06 16.61 -17.92
CA GLU A 54 -6.64 16.90 -19.24
C GLU A 54 -5.53 17.21 -20.25
N VAL A 55 -5.58 16.56 -21.42
CA VAL A 55 -4.52 16.68 -22.45
C VAL A 55 -4.99 17.28 -23.77
N ASP A 56 -6.27 17.67 -23.89
CA ASP A 56 -6.81 18.28 -25.10
C ASP A 56 -6.13 19.62 -25.44
N GLY A 57 -5.73 20.38 -24.42
CA GLY A 57 -5.03 21.66 -24.55
C GLY A 57 -3.57 21.54 -24.99
N LEU A 58 -3.04 20.32 -25.12
CA LEU A 58 -1.64 20.11 -25.49
C LEU A 58 -1.36 20.67 -26.90
N ARG A 59 -0.44 21.63 -26.95
CA ARG A 59 0.03 22.29 -28.19
C ARG A 59 0.83 21.30 -29.06
N GLY A 60 1.26 21.73 -30.25
CA GLY A 60 2.11 20.92 -31.14
C GLY A 60 1.40 20.37 -32.37
N ASN A 61 1.83 19.21 -32.87
CA ASN A 61 1.35 18.67 -34.14
C ASN A 61 -0.08 18.15 -34.04
N GLN A 62 -1.04 18.97 -34.49
CA GLN A 62 -2.47 18.65 -34.44
C GLN A 62 -2.87 17.42 -35.27
N LYS A 63 -2.01 16.94 -36.19
CA LYS A 63 -2.23 15.66 -36.90
C LYS A 63 -2.01 14.43 -36.01
N ARG A 64 -1.43 14.60 -34.82
CA ARG A 64 -1.19 13.52 -33.86
C ARG A 64 -2.14 13.64 -32.66
N LYS A 65 -2.63 12.48 -32.20
CA LYS A 65 -3.38 12.39 -30.95
C LYS A 65 -2.45 12.75 -29.77
N PRO A 66 -2.94 13.43 -28.72
CA PRO A 66 -2.16 13.76 -27.54
C PRO A 66 -2.06 12.53 -26.62
N LEU A 67 -1.43 11.47 -27.12
CA LEU A 67 -1.22 10.23 -26.38
C LEU A 67 0.15 10.26 -25.71
N PHE A 68 0.23 9.65 -24.54
CA PHE A 68 1.42 9.52 -23.72
C PHE A 68 1.78 8.04 -23.57
N ARG A 69 3.06 7.79 -23.28
CA ARG A 69 3.59 6.48 -22.92
C ARG A 69 4.71 6.65 -21.89
N ALA A 70 4.96 5.61 -21.09
CA ALA A 70 6.18 5.51 -20.30
C ALA A 70 7.42 5.60 -21.21
N ALA A 71 8.48 6.25 -20.73
CA ALA A 71 9.68 6.52 -21.53
C ALA A 71 11.00 6.28 -20.80
N GLY A 72 11.02 6.30 -19.46
CA GLY A 72 12.22 6.04 -18.67
C GLY A 72 12.06 6.50 -17.23
N VAL A 73 13.16 6.58 -16.50
CA VAL A 73 13.20 7.01 -15.10
C VAL A 73 14.25 8.10 -14.93
N LEU A 74 13.94 9.14 -14.16
CA LEU A 74 14.85 10.21 -13.77
C LEU A 74 14.57 10.56 -12.31
N ASN A 75 15.61 10.75 -11.49
CA ASN A 75 15.46 11.06 -10.07
C ASN A 75 14.56 10.07 -9.32
N ALA A 76 14.67 8.78 -9.64
CA ALA A 76 13.83 7.71 -9.11
C ALA A 76 12.32 7.91 -9.36
N THR A 77 11.97 8.59 -10.45
CA THR A 77 10.57 8.84 -10.86
C THR A 77 10.34 8.48 -12.31
N LEU A 78 9.14 7.99 -12.62
CA LEU A 78 8.75 7.67 -13.98
C LEU A 78 8.66 8.93 -14.85
N ILE A 79 9.24 8.85 -16.04
CA ILE A 79 9.17 9.88 -17.08
C ILE A 79 8.32 9.36 -18.23
N MET A 80 7.39 10.21 -18.69
CA MET A 80 6.54 9.93 -19.85
C MET A 80 7.03 10.65 -21.09
N LYS A 81 6.59 10.19 -22.26
CA LYS A 81 6.77 10.89 -23.53
C LYS A 81 5.44 11.04 -24.25
N ASP A 82 5.17 12.22 -24.77
CA ASP A 82 3.97 12.49 -25.56
C ASP A 82 4.24 12.37 -27.08
N LEU A 83 3.24 11.92 -27.84
CA LEU A 83 3.37 11.75 -29.29
C LEU A 83 3.17 13.05 -30.08
N ARG A 84 2.48 14.04 -29.52
CA ARG A 84 2.04 15.26 -30.22
C ARG A 84 3.17 16.28 -30.41
N THR A 85 3.98 16.47 -29.37
CA THR A 85 5.13 17.37 -29.31
C THR A 85 6.45 16.60 -29.30
N GLY A 86 6.45 15.37 -28.78
CA GLY A 86 7.67 14.57 -28.59
C GLY A 86 8.43 14.91 -27.31
N SER A 87 7.82 15.66 -26.38
CA SER A 87 8.41 16.09 -25.12
C SER A 87 8.39 14.98 -24.05
N TYR A 88 9.26 15.15 -23.05
CA TYR A 88 9.35 14.31 -21.87
C TYR A 88 8.72 15.02 -20.67
N TRP A 89 7.96 14.29 -19.88
CA TRP A 89 7.10 14.83 -18.82
C TRP A 89 7.30 14.06 -17.51
N ASN A 90 7.29 14.77 -16.39
CA ASN A 90 7.16 14.15 -15.07
C ASN A 90 5.75 13.54 -14.95
N HIS A 91 5.66 12.26 -14.55
CA HIS A 91 4.38 11.53 -14.59
C HIS A 91 3.38 11.99 -13.54
N TYR A 92 3.84 12.38 -12.35
CA TYR A 92 2.95 12.76 -11.25
C TYR A 92 2.56 14.23 -11.31
N GLU A 93 3.43 15.12 -11.82
CA GLU A 93 3.18 16.56 -11.91
C GLU A 93 2.48 17.01 -13.20
N GLY A 94 2.67 16.26 -14.28
CA GLY A 94 2.28 16.69 -15.62
C GLY A 94 3.10 17.87 -16.12
N ALA A 95 4.31 18.09 -15.59
CA ALA A 95 5.24 19.12 -16.02
C ALA A 95 6.16 18.62 -17.13
N ALA A 96 6.28 19.38 -18.21
CA ALA A 96 7.20 19.06 -19.30
C ALA A 96 8.63 19.45 -18.93
N LEU A 97 9.50 18.44 -18.84
CA LEU A 97 10.90 18.59 -18.45
C LEU A 97 11.81 18.93 -19.64
N ARG A 98 11.52 18.36 -20.82
CA ARG A 98 12.37 18.50 -22.01
C ARG A 98 11.57 18.43 -23.29
N GLY A 99 11.98 19.20 -24.30
CA GLY A 99 11.42 19.18 -25.65
C GLY A 99 10.61 20.44 -25.96
N ARG A 100 9.72 20.35 -26.95
CA ARG A 100 8.98 21.52 -27.47
C ARG A 100 7.96 22.11 -26.50
N ALA A 101 7.46 21.31 -25.57
CA ALA A 101 6.55 21.74 -24.51
C ALA A 101 7.27 22.08 -23.20
N ALA A 102 8.61 22.11 -23.14
CA ALA A 102 9.33 22.32 -21.88
C ALA A 102 8.85 23.59 -21.14
N GLY A 103 8.54 23.44 -19.86
CA GLY A 103 7.94 24.49 -19.01
C GLY A 103 6.41 24.54 -19.03
N ASP A 104 5.74 23.82 -19.93
CA ASP A 104 4.29 23.63 -19.88
C ASP A 104 3.90 22.67 -18.74
N VAL A 105 2.73 22.88 -18.17
CA VAL A 105 2.11 22.01 -17.15
C VAL A 105 0.71 21.63 -17.63
N LEU A 106 0.39 20.34 -17.55
CA LEU A 106 -0.93 19.83 -17.92
C LEU A 106 -1.99 20.24 -16.89
N ALA A 107 -3.24 20.38 -17.33
CA ALA A 107 -4.35 20.71 -16.45
C ALA A 107 -4.65 19.51 -15.53
N TRP A 108 -4.35 19.66 -14.24
CA TRP A 108 -4.45 18.61 -13.23
C TRP A 108 -5.90 18.26 -12.88
N ILE A 109 -6.15 16.96 -12.70
CA ILE A 109 -7.42 16.40 -12.22
C ILE A 109 -7.12 15.69 -10.89
N PRO A 110 -7.84 16.01 -9.80
CA PRO A 110 -7.68 15.33 -8.53
C PRO A 110 -7.93 13.82 -8.64
N THR A 111 -7.05 13.05 -8.01
CA THR A 111 -7.09 11.59 -7.95
C THR A 111 -6.95 11.13 -6.52
N PHE A 112 -7.65 10.06 -6.14
CA PHE A 112 -7.61 9.52 -4.79
C PHE A 112 -7.17 8.07 -4.81
N HIS A 113 -6.20 7.71 -3.97
CA HIS A 113 -5.87 6.30 -3.76
C HIS A 113 -6.76 5.76 -2.66
N LEU A 114 -7.65 4.83 -2.99
CA LEU A 114 -8.62 4.30 -2.05
C LEU A 114 -8.72 2.77 -2.15
N GLU A 115 -9.12 2.15 -1.05
CA GLU A 115 -9.62 0.76 -1.06
C GLU A 115 -10.87 0.68 -1.93
N TRP A 116 -10.99 -0.39 -2.71
CA TRP A 116 -12.12 -0.62 -3.61
C TRP A 116 -13.46 -0.56 -2.86
N ALA A 117 -13.54 -1.18 -1.68
CA ALA A 117 -14.77 -1.12 -0.88
C ALA A 117 -15.15 0.32 -0.49
N THR A 118 -14.17 1.18 -0.21
CA THR A 118 -14.41 2.59 0.09
C THR A 118 -14.83 3.34 -1.16
N TRP A 119 -14.11 3.17 -2.28
CA TRP A 119 -14.43 3.84 -3.54
C TRP A 119 -15.81 3.44 -4.07
N ALA A 120 -16.15 2.15 -4.07
CA ALA A 120 -17.43 1.65 -4.54
C ALA A 120 -18.60 2.10 -3.66
N THR A 121 -18.36 2.35 -2.36
CA THR A 121 -19.37 2.95 -1.47
C THR A 121 -19.61 4.42 -1.80
N LEU A 122 -18.55 5.17 -2.10
CA LEU A 122 -18.64 6.60 -2.45
C LEU A 122 -19.21 6.81 -3.87
N HIS A 123 -18.89 5.91 -4.80
CA HIS A 123 -19.23 5.98 -6.22
C HIS A 123 -19.79 4.65 -6.74
N PRO A 124 -21.03 4.27 -6.38
CA PRO A 124 -21.61 2.99 -6.75
C PRO A 124 -21.77 2.80 -8.27
N ASP A 125 -21.90 3.90 -9.03
CA ASP A 125 -22.05 3.89 -10.49
C ASP A 125 -20.71 4.04 -11.23
N THR A 126 -19.57 3.91 -10.53
CA THR A 126 -18.24 4.09 -11.13
C THR A 126 -17.95 3.07 -12.24
N ASN A 127 -17.29 3.51 -13.30
CA ASN A 127 -16.71 2.58 -14.28
C ASN A 127 -15.30 2.17 -13.84
N VAL A 128 -15.06 0.86 -13.85
CA VAL A 128 -13.78 0.26 -13.46
C VAL A 128 -13.01 -0.14 -14.71
N MET A 129 -11.73 0.20 -14.78
CA MET A 129 -10.83 -0.26 -15.84
C MET A 129 -10.68 -1.78 -15.79
N LEU A 130 -10.88 -2.43 -16.94
CA LEU A 130 -10.57 -3.84 -17.13
C LEU A 130 -9.13 -3.98 -17.65
N PRO A 131 -8.42 -5.07 -17.31
CA PRO A 131 -7.14 -5.36 -17.93
C PRO A 131 -7.35 -5.56 -19.44
N PRO A 132 -6.40 -5.13 -20.29
CA PRO A 132 -6.49 -5.42 -21.71
C PRO A 132 -6.38 -6.94 -21.94
N GLU A 133 -7.01 -7.42 -23.01
CA GLU A 133 -6.80 -8.79 -23.48
C GLU A 133 -5.39 -8.88 -24.10
N ASP A 134 -4.43 -9.33 -23.30
CA ASP A 134 -3.03 -9.49 -23.71
C ASP A 134 -2.58 -10.96 -23.56
N PRO A 135 -2.41 -11.70 -24.66
CA PRO A 135 -1.88 -13.06 -24.63
C PRO A 135 -0.46 -13.16 -24.05
N HIS A 136 0.30 -12.06 -24.08
CA HIS A 136 1.63 -11.97 -23.47
C HIS A 136 1.56 -11.55 -22.00
N HIS A 137 0.38 -11.28 -21.44
CA HIS A 137 0.21 -10.97 -20.02
C HIS A 137 -1.13 -11.49 -19.49
N PRO A 138 -1.34 -12.83 -19.49
CA PRO A 138 -2.64 -13.45 -19.24
C PRO A 138 -3.09 -13.35 -17.76
N ASP A 139 -2.16 -13.18 -16.82
CA ASP A 139 -2.46 -12.93 -15.41
C ASP A 139 -2.17 -11.46 -15.06
N PRO A 140 -3.17 -10.57 -15.06
CA PRO A 140 -2.96 -9.15 -14.82
C PRO A 140 -2.52 -8.83 -13.39
N ARG A 141 -2.66 -9.74 -12.43
CA ARG A 141 -2.13 -9.56 -11.05
C ARG A 141 -0.67 -9.96 -10.92
N HIS A 142 -0.12 -10.61 -11.94
CA HIS A 142 1.31 -10.80 -12.10
C HIS A 142 1.88 -9.60 -12.88
N GLY A 143 3.18 -9.32 -12.77
CA GLY A 143 3.83 -8.20 -13.47
C GLY A 143 4.52 -7.18 -12.57
N HIS A 144 4.60 -5.92 -13.02
CA HIS A 144 5.45 -4.88 -12.42
C HIS A 144 5.08 -4.56 -10.97
N GLY A 145 3.78 -4.44 -10.69
CA GLY A 145 3.24 -4.16 -9.35
C GLY A 145 3.07 -5.39 -8.45
N ARG A 146 3.42 -6.61 -8.92
CA ARG A 146 3.08 -7.85 -8.19
C ARG A 146 3.76 -7.95 -6.81
N GLU A 147 4.94 -7.38 -6.64
CA GLU A 147 5.65 -7.41 -5.34
C GLU A 147 5.50 -6.10 -4.55
N GLU A 148 4.75 -5.15 -5.10
CA GLU A 148 4.54 -3.87 -4.42
C GLU A 148 3.36 -3.97 -3.46
N PHE A 149 3.60 -3.45 -2.25
CA PHE A 149 2.58 -3.17 -1.26
C PHE A 149 2.82 -1.74 -0.75
N PHE A 150 1.76 -1.14 -0.23
CA PHE A 150 1.78 0.27 0.13
C PHE A 150 2.86 0.62 1.17
N SER A 151 3.63 1.68 0.93
CA SER A 151 4.79 2.10 1.71
C SER A 151 5.84 0.98 1.91
N ARG A 152 6.05 0.12 0.90
CA ARG A 152 7.13 -0.87 0.90
C ARG A 152 8.49 -0.18 1.06
N PRO A 153 9.36 -0.67 1.96
CA PRO A 153 10.68 -0.09 2.14
C PRO A 153 11.66 -0.45 1.03
N GLY A 154 12.68 0.38 0.90
CA GLY A 154 13.72 0.29 -0.11
C GLY A 154 13.33 1.00 -1.40
N ILE A 155 14.27 1.78 -1.93
CA ILE A 155 14.24 2.23 -3.33
C ILE A 155 14.45 1.01 -4.23
N ASP A 156 13.88 0.97 -5.43
CA ASP A 156 14.30 -0.03 -6.42
C ASP A 156 15.81 0.17 -6.73
N PRO A 157 16.67 -0.86 -6.60
CA PRO A 157 18.08 -0.75 -6.98
C PRO A 157 18.29 -0.17 -8.38
N ASP A 158 17.40 -0.45 -9.33
CA ASP A 158 17.48 0.07 -10.70
C ASP A 158 17.20 1.57 -10.79
N PHE A 159 16.55 2.16 -9.78
CA PHE A 159 16.25 3.60 -9.72
C PHE A 159 17.41 4.40 -9.15
N LEU A 160 18.30 3.80 -8.35
CA LEU A 160 19.42 4.50 -7.72
C LEU A 160 20.33 5.23 -8.71
N PRO A 161 20.76 4.63 -9.84
CA PRO A 161 21.62 5.32 -10.81
C PRO A 161 20.95 6.52 -11.50
N THR A 162 19.63 6.67 -11.36
CA THR A 162 18.87 7.77 -11.96
C THR A 162 18.81 9.01 -11.06
N ILE A 163 19.20 8.88 -9.79
CA ILE A 163 19.19 9.98 -8.82
C ILE A 163 20.36 10.92 -9.11
N THR A 164 20.03 12.19 -9.30
CA THR A 164 21.04 13.25 -9.43
C THR A 164 21.29 13.91 -8.07
N GLY A 165 22.56 13.99 -7.66
CA GLY A 165 22.96 14.53 -6.35
C GLY A 165 22.99 13.48 -5.23
N GLU A 166 23.05 13.94 -3.98
CA GLU A 166 23.16 13.08 -2.79
C GLU A 166 21.82 12.43 -2.41
N LEU A 167 21.90 11.23 -1.82
CA LEU A 167 20.74 10.56 -1.22
C LEU A 167 20.20 11.40 -0.06
N ASP A 168 18.88 11.50 0.04
CA ASP A 168 18.24 12.22 1.15
C ASP A 168 18.06 11.30 2.36
N THR A 169 18.25 11.85 3.56
CA THR A 169 18.09 11.14 4.84
C THR A 169 17.05 11.80 5.74
N THR A 170 16.24 12.71 5.21
CA THR A 170 15.31 13.53 5.99
C THR A 170 14.11 12.70 6.47
N TYR A 171 13.61 11.82 5.62
CA TYR A 171 12.60 10.80 5.93
C TYR A 171 12.99 9.46 5.30
N PRO A 172 12.47 8.34 5.81
CA PRO A 172 12.47 7.07 5.09
C PRO A 172 11.99 7.27 3.65
N GLU A 173 12.66 6.65 2.68
CA GLU A 173 12.33 6.68 1.24
C GLU A 173 10.89 6.24 0.95
N ASN A 174 10.32 5.40 1.81
CA ASN A 174 8.98 4.85 1.72
C ASN A 174 7.93 5.65 2.51
N GLU A 175 8.31 6.74 3.18
CA GLU A 175 7.36 7.64 3.82
C GLU A 175 6.40 8.18 2.76
N MET A 176 5.11 8.05 3.01
CA MET A 176 4.12 8.65 2.11
C MET A 176 3.99 10.13 2.43
N VAL A 177 3.98 10.96 1.40
CA VAL A 177 3.88 12.41 1.52
C VAL A 177 2.80 12.95 0.60
N LEU A 178 1.99 13.87 1.12
CA LEU A 178 1.22 14.78 0.28
C LEU A 178 2.06 16.04 0.06
N THR A 179 2.22 16.45 -1.18
CA THR A 179 3.02 17.61 -1.57
C THR A 179 2.08 18.65 -2.16
N LEU A 180 2.13 19.86 -1.62
CA LEU A 180 1.19 20.94 -1.90
C LEU A 180 1.92 22.09 -2.58
N GLU A 181 1.35 22.59 -3.68
CA GLU A 181 1.85 23.78 -4.35
C GLU A 181 1.42 25.05 -3.58
N GLU A 182 2.39 25.84 -3.15
CA GLU A 182 2.23 27.11 -2.43
C GLU A 182 2.79 28.27 -3.26
N GLY A 183 2.40 28.31 -4.53
CA GLY A 183 2.92 29.21 -5.54
C GLY A 183 3.94 28.55 -6.47
N ARG A 184 4.50 29.35 -7.39
CA ARG A 184 5.40 28.83 -8.41
C ARG A 184 6.71 28.37 -7.79
N ASP A 185 7.05 27.09 -7.99
CA ASP A 185 8.28 26.46 -7.50
C ASP A 185 8.44 26.46 -5.96
N ASN A 186 7.35 26.73 -5.23
CA ASN A 186 7.33 26.66 -3.77
C ASN A 186 6.36 25.55 -3.34
N TRP A 187 6.88 24.60 -2.57
CA TRP A 187 6.16 23.39 -2.21
C TRP A 187 6.29 23.13 -0.72
N THR A 188 5.20 22.66 -0.13
CA THR A 188 5.21 22.10 1.22
C THR A 188 4.83 20.62 1.18
N ALA A 189 5.70 19.77 1.71
CA ALA A 189 5.44 18.35 1.92
C ALA A 189 4.86 18.10 3.32
N TYR A 190 3.82 17.29 3.35
CA TYR A 190 3.12 16.81 4.54
C TYR A 190 3.33 15.29 4.62
N PRO A 191 4.33 14.82 5.38
CA PRO A 191 4.48 13.40 5.64
C PRO A 191 3.27 12.83 6.37
N LEU A 192 2.82 11.65 5.95
CA LEU A 192 1.62 11.01 6.48
C LEU A 192 1.73 10.84 8.00
N ARG A 193 2.90 10.44 8.52
CA ARG A 193 3.11 10.29 9.96
C ARG A 193 2.94 11.59 10.74
N GLU A 194 3.33 12.72 10.14
CA GLU A 194 3.25 14.05 10.77
C GLU A 194 1.80 14.51 10.80
N VAL A 195 1.06 14.29 9.71
CA VAL A 195 -0.38 14.58 9.64
C VAL A 195 -1.14 13.69 10.61
N GLN A 196 -0.84 12.39 10.68
CA GLN A 196 -1.43 11.47 11.65
C GLN A 196 -1.15 11.89 13.11
N ARG A 197 0.03 12.45 13.40
CA ARG A 197 0.36 12.99 14.73
C ARG A 197 -0.52 14.17 15.14
N GLU A 198 -1.04 14.93 14.18
CA GLU A 198 -2.06 15.98 14.39
C GLU A 198 -3.51 15.43 14.41
N GLY A 199 -3.70 14.12 14.57
CA GLY A 199 -5.02 13.48 14.48
C GLY A 199 -5.52 13.31 13.03
N GLY A 200 -4.66 13.58 12.06
CA GLY A 200 -4.87 13.47 10.61
C GLY A 200 -5.77 14.55 10.00
N VAL A 201 -5.86 15.70 10.66
CA VAL A 201 -6.39 16.94 10.09
C VAL A 201 -5.43 18.06 10.46
N VAL A 202 -4.90 18.76 9.46
CA VAL A 202 -4.04 19.95 9.65
C VAL A 202 -4.74 21.15 9.04
N ASN A 203 -5.17 22.08 9.90
CA ASN A 203 -5.72 23.36 9.48
C ASN A 203 -4.56 24.38 9.39
N VAL A 204 -4.24 24.84 8.18
CA VAL A 204 -3.15 25.80 7.92
C VAL A 204 -3.74 27.19 7.79
N GLU A 205 -3.38 28.06 8.74
CA GLU A 205 -3.93 29.42 8.86
C GLU A 205 -3.26 30.48 7.97
N ALA A 206 -2.28 30.10 7.13
CA ALA A 206 -1.51 31.04 6.33
C ALA A 206 -2.40 32.05 5.57
N ALA A 207 -2.11 33.34 5.75
CA ALA A 207 -3.01 34.43 5.34
C ALA A 207 -3.24 34.52 3.82
N ALA A 208 -2.29 34.05 3.00
CA ALA A 208 -2.37 34.14 1.55
C ALA A 208 -3.24 33.03 0.93
N GLU A 209 -3.13 31.80 1.43
CA GLU A 209 -3.79 30.63 0.86
C GLU A 209 -4.13 29.60 1.95
N PRO A 210 -5.29 29.77 2.62
CA PRO A 210 -5.74 28.85 3.65
C PRO A 210 -5.88 27.45 3.10
N THR A 211 -5.42 26.46 3.86
CA THR A 211 -5.43 25.07 3.41
C THR A 211 -5.83 24.16 4.56
N VAL A 212 -6.62 23.14 4.26
CA VAL A 212 -6.79 21.99 5.14
C VAL A 212 -6.19 20.75 4.48
N VAL A 213 -5.35 20.02 5.21
CA VAL A 213 -4.80 18.72 4.80
C VAL A 213 -5.47 17.63 5.62
N LEU A 214 -6.03 16.64 4.93
CA LEU A 214 -6.79 15.53 5.50
C LEU A 214 -6.05 14.22 5.24
N ALA A 215 -6.01 13.32 6.22
CA ALA A 215 -5.56 11.93 6.07
C ALA A 215 -6.66 10.96 6.57
N GLY A 216 -7.05 9.97 5.79
CA GLY A 216 -8.07 8.98 6.20
C GLY A 216 -9.31 8.95 5.29
N PRO A 217 -10.55 8.88 5.82
CA PRO A 217 -11.00 9.38 7.13
C PRO A 217 -10.99 8.35 8.27
N ARG A 218 -10.69 7.09 7.96
CA ARG A 218 -10.27 6.12 8.99
C ARG A 218 -8.89 6.49 9.51
N ALA A 219 -8.61 6.24 10.79
CA ALA A 219 -7.31 6.56 11.39
C ALA A 219 -6.16 5.74 10.77
N ASP A 220 -6.46 4.53 10.30
CA ASP A 220 -5.55 3.66 9.55
C ASP A 220 -5.66 3.85 8.02
N GLY A 221 -6.46 4.81 7.55
CA GLY A 221 -6.51 5.15 6.13
C GLY A 221 -5.21 5.84 5.71
N PHE A 222 -4.72 5.50 4.53
CA PHE A 222 -3.49 6.07 3.98
C PHE A 222 -3.78 7.26 3.05
N THR A 223 -4.98 7.37 2.49
CA THR A 223 -5.34 8.46 1.57
C THR A 223 -5.15 9.82 2.20
N MET A 224 -4.50 10.74 1.49
CA MET A 224 -4.42 12.15 1.86
C MET A 224 -5.02 13.02 0.78
N ALA A 225 -5.55 14.18 1.16
CA ALA A 225 -6.04 15.20 0.25
C ALA A 225 -5.93 16.59 0.88
N ALA A 226 -5.79 17.62 0.05
CA ALA A 226 -5.74 19.01 0.50
C ALA A 226 -6.74 19.91 -0.25
N PHE A 227 -7.34 20.84 0.50
CA PHE A 227 -8.43 21.67 0.04
C PHE A 227 -8.28 23.12 0.51
N SER A 228 -8.88 24.05 -0.23
CA SER A 228 -9.22 25.35 0.33
C SER A 228 -10.38 25.15 1.30
N PRO A 229 -10.26 25.59 2.56
CA PRO A 229 -11.34 25.51 3.54
C PRO A 229 -12.36 26.65 3.37
N GLU A 230 -12.25 27.47 2.32
CA GLU A 230 -13.18 28.57 2.08
C GLU A 230 -14.35 28.13 1.20
N LEU A 231 -15.57 28.31 1.72
CA LEU A 231 -16.80 27.94 1.05
C LEU A 231 -17.89 28.99 1.32
N GLY A 232 -18.49 29.53 0.27
CA GLY A 232 -19.56 30.54 0.40
C GLY A 232 -19.16 31.80 1.17
N GLY A 233 -17.88 32.20 1.11
CA GLY A 233 -17.33 33.34 1.86
C GLY A 233 -17.09 33.07 3.36
N ARG A 234 -17.26 31.83 3.81
CA ARG A 234 -16.92 31.37 5.16
C ARG A 234 -15.64 30.54 5.10
N ARG A 235 -14.78 30.69 6.10
CA ARG A 235 -13.70 29.76 6.37
C ARG A 235 -14.18 28.66 7.31
N LEU A 236 -13.90 27.42 6.93
CA LEU A 236 -14.19 26.22 7.73
C LEU A 236 -12.93 25.72 8.42
N SER A 237 -13.11 25.09 9.58
CA SER A 237 -12.06 24.43 10.33
C SER A 237 -12.49 22.99 10.54
N PHE A 238 -11.59 22.04 10.31
CA PHE A 238 -11.95 20.63 10.29
C PHE A 238 -11.39 19.88 11.50
N GLU A 239 -12.14 18.88 11.94
CA GLU A 239 -11.74 17.87 12.90
C GLU A 239 -12.06 16.46 12.36
N ARG A 240 -11.41 15.44 12.90
CA ARG A 240 -11.82 14.06 12.64
C ARG A 240 -13.00 13.70 13.55
N ASP A 241 -14.02 13.09 12.98
CA ASP A 241 -15.19 12.59 13.71
C ASP A 241 -15.56 11.18 13.23
N ASN A 242 -15.16 10.17 14.01
CA ASN A 242 -15.63 8.78 13.87
C ASN A 242 -15.59 8.20 12.43
N GLY A 243 -14.44 8.27 11.78
CA GLY A 243 -14.29 7.75 10.41
C GLY A 243 -14.83 8.68 9.33
N ALA A 244 -15.13 9.93 9.68
CA ALA A 244 -15.41 11.05 8.76
C ALA A 244 -14.59 12.29 9.17
N PHE A 245 -14.66 13.33 8.36
CA PHE A 245 -14.25 14.68 8.75
C PHE A 245 -15.49 15.51 9.07
N ARG A 246 -15.37 16.47 9.99
CA ARG A 246 -16.44 17.36 10.37
C ARG A 246 -15.92 18.80 10.39
N ASP A 247 -16.67 19.73 9.83
CA ASP A 247 -16.35 21.15 10.02
C ASP A 247 -16.95 21.66 11.34
N ILE A 248 -16.22 22.51 12.04
CA ILE A 248 -16.58 23.01 13.37
C ILE A 248 -17.74 24.03 13.27
N GLU A 249 -17.76 24.83 12.22
CA GLU A 249 -18.66 25.98 12.07
C GLU A 249 -20.11 25.58 11.80
N THR A 250 -20.33 24.48 11.08
CA THR A 250 -21.68 23.99 10.75
C THR A 250 -21.96 22.58 11.28
N GLY A 251 -20.91 21.84 11.63
CA GLY A 251 -21.02 20.44 12.02
C GLY A 251 -21.34 19.50 10.85
N SER A 252 -21.17 19.93 9.60
CA SER A 252 -21.39 19.06 8.44
C SER A 252 -20.31 18.00 8.37
N ARG A 253 -20.65 16.84 7.82
CA ARG A 253 -19.74 15.70 7.66
C ARG A 253 -19.24 15.62 6.23
N TRP A 254 -17.95 15.34 6.08
CA TRP A 254 -17.21 15.40 4.83
C TRP A 254 -16.45 14.11 4.56
N THR A 255 -16.39 13.76 3.29
CA THR A 255 -15.57 12.66 2.75
C THR A 255 -14.13 13.12 2.54
N ILE A 256 -13.22 12.16 2.31
CA ILE A 256 -11.83 12.47 1.91
C ILE A 256 -11.75 13.19 0.56
N GLU A 257 -12.80 13.12 -0.27
CA GLU A 257 -12.90 13.84 -1.54
C GLU A 257 -13.40 15.28 -1.39
N GLY A 258 -13.60 15.74 -0.15
CA GLY A 258 -14.07 17.09 0.15
C GLY A 258 -15.54 17.31 -0.21
N LEU A 259 -16.34 16.25 -0.34
CA LEU A 259 -17.81 16.33 -0.49
C LEU A 259 -18.48 16.24 0.87
N ALA A 260 -19.35 17.20 1.18
CA ALA A 260 -20.22 17.15 2.34
C ALA A 260 -21.38 16.17 2.09
N THR A 261 -21.52 15.17 2.97
CA THR A 261 -22.52 14.10 2.83
C THR A 261 -23.67 14.20 3.82
N ARG A 262 -23.58 15.09 4.81
CA ARG A 262 -24.64 15.32 5.80
C ARG A 262 -24.43 16.66 6.48
N GLY A 263 -25.53 17.31 6.84
CA GLY A 263 -25.54 18.54 7.63
C GLY A 263 -25.87 19.76 6.78
N PRO A 264 -25.72 20.98 7.32
CA PRO A 264 -26.12 22.20 6.61
C PRO A 264 -25.44 22.45 5.25
N LEU A 265 -24.27 21.83 5.01
CA LEU A 265 -23.52 21.97 3.76
C LEU A 265 -23.64 20.73 2.86
N GLU A 266 -24.58 19.81 3.10
CA GLU A 266 -24.75 18.60 2.31
C GLU A 266 -24.86 18.88 0.79
N GLY A 267 -24.07 18.16 -0.01
CA GLY A 267 -23.96 18.34 -1.45
C GLY A 267 -22.88 19.34 -1.89
N GLU A 268 -22.38 20.18 -0.99
CA GLU A 268 -21.29 21.11 -1.28
C GLU A 268 -19.94 20.40 -1.38
N ARG A 269 -19.03 21.00 -2.15
CA ARG A 269 -17.68 20.46 -2.37
C ARG A 269 -16.61 21.52 -2.13
N LEU A 270 -15.58 21.15 -1.38
CA LEU A 270 -14.40 21.99 -1.19
C LEU A 270 -13.59 22.09 -2.49
N ALA A 271 -13.03 23.27 -2.74
CA ALA A 271 -12.11 23.46 -3.85
C ALA A 271 -10.79 22.74 -3.57
N HIS A 272 -10.33 21.92 -4.51
CA HIS A 272 -9.03 21.26 -4.41
C HIS A 272 -7.90 22.28 -4.49
N ARG A 273 -6.90 22.13 -3.61
CA ARG A 273 -5.57 22.68 -3.86
C ARG A 273 -4.82 21.73 -4.80
N ARG A 274 -3.82 22.20 -5.55
CA ARG A 274 -2.99 21.30 -6.36
C ARG A 274 -2.02 20.54 -5.47
N TRP A 275 -2.16 19.22 -5.43
CA TRP A 275 -1.32 18.36 -4.61
C TRP A 275 -1.00 17.03 -5.30
N PHE A 276 0.09 16.39 -4.85
CA PHE A 276 0.48 15.04 -5.27
C PHE A 276 0.75 14.16 -4.06
N TYR A 277 0.31 12.91 -4.12
CA TYR A 277 0.47 11.93 -3.07
C TYR A 277 1.32 10.76 -3.57
N LEU A 278 2.48 10.55 -2.96
CA LEU A 278 3.54 9.64 -3.41
C LEU A 278 4.55 9.35 -2.29
N ARG A 279 5.50 8.44 -2.54
CA ARG A 279 6.64 8.17 -1.63
C ARG A 279 7.64 9.34 -1.62
N TRP A 280 8.28 9.55 -0.47
CA TRP A 280 9.24 10.62 -0.24
C TRP A 280 10.38 10.65 -1.25
N HIS A 281 10.98 9.50 -1.57
CA HIS A 281 12.09 9.45 -2.53
C HIS A 281 11.69 9.94 -3.93
N ALA A 282 10.46 9.65 -4.35
CA ALA A 282 9.95 10.06 -5.65
C ALA A 282 9.69 11.57 -5.71
N TRP A 283 9.61 12.24 -4.56
CA TRP A 283 9.46 13.69 -4.49
C TRP A 283 10.80 14.43 -4.32
N VAL A 284 11.55 14.06 -3.27
CA VAL A 284 12.65 14.88 -2.74
C VAL A 284 13.78 15.13 -3.74
N TYR A 285 14.06 14.18 -4.63
CA TYR A 285 15.17 14.31 -5.58
C TYR A 285 14.90 15.32 -6.71
N SER A 286 13.63 15.56 -7.02
CA SER A 286 13.22 16.63 -7.95
C SER A 286 12.96 17.95 -7.23
N HIS A 287 12.66 17.91 -5.93
CA HIS A 287 12.24 19.07 -5.13
C HIS A 287 12.99 19.22 -3.81
N ARG A 288 14.31 19.32 -3.88
CA ARG A 288 15.20 19.34 -2.70
C ARG A 288 14.97 20.51 -1.74
N ASN A 289 14.39 21.61 -2.22
CA ASN A 289 14.12 22.82 -1.43
C ASN A 289 12.67 22.87 -0.88
N THR A 290 11.97 21.74 -0.84
CA THR A 290 10.61 21.64 -0.32
C THR A 290 10.57 21.99 1.17
N HIS A 291 9.62 22.85 1.57
CA HIS A 291 9.29 23.03 2.98
C HIS A 291 8.64 21.77 3.53
N ILE A 292 8.99 21.39 4.75
CA ILE A 292 8.46 20.17 5.36
C ILE A 292 7.60 20.56 6.55
N PHE A 293 6.33 20.17 6.51
CA PHE A 293 5.48 20.23 7.69
C PHE A 293 5.97 19.21 8.73
N ARG A 294 6.30 19.71 9.92
CA ARG A 294 6.62 18.89 11.09
C ARG A 294 5.64 19.25 12.19
N SER A 295 4.89 18.25 12.66
CA SER A 295 3.98 18.42 13.77
C SER A 295 4.74 18.84 15.03
N THR A 296 4.10 19.53 15.97
CA THR A 296 4.67 19.78 17.31
C THR A 296 3.90 19.05 18.40
N ALA A 297 2.82 18.36 18.03
CA ALA A 297 2.04 17.53 18.94
C ALA A 297 2.91 16.39 19.52
N PRO A 298 2.84 16.14 20.85
CA PRO A 298 3.53 15.02 21.46
C PRO A 298 2.91 13.69 21.02
N LEU A 299 3.69 12.61 21.06
CA LEU A 299 3.13 11.26 20.93
C LEU A 299 2.12 11.02 22.05
N PRO A 300 0.89 10.56 21.76
CA PRO A 300 -0.11 10.30 22.78
C PRO A 300 0.39 9.28 23.82
N GLU A 301 0.21 9.62 25.11
CA GLU A 301 0.38 8.64 26.19
C GLU A 301 -0.71 7.57 26.12
N PHE A 302 -0.40 6.37 26.61
CA PHE A 302 -1.32 5.24 26.56
C PHE A 302 -2.45 5.30 27.61
N THR A 303 -3.14 6.43 27.75
CA THR A 303 -4.17 6.59 28.79
C THR A 303 -5.48 5.87 28.44
N ASP A 304 -6.25 5.55 29.47
CA ASP A 304 -7.48 4.74 29.38
C ASP A 304 -8.56 5.40 28.50
N ASP A 305 -8.49 6.72 28.32
CA ASP A 305 -9.42 7.55 27.54
C ASP A 305 -8.91 7.93 26.12
N SER A 306 -7.78 7.39 25.67
CA SER A 306 -7.22 7.78 24.38
C SER A 306 -8.06 7.21 23.21
N ALA A 307 -8.66 8.12 22.43
CA ALA A 307 -9.42 7.80 21.21
C ALA A 307 -8.61 6.99 20.15
N THR A 308 -7.30 6.85 20.36
CA THR A 308 -6.34 6.15 19.51
C THR A 308 -6.39 4.63 19.60
N ASP A 309 -6.69 4.02 20.76
CA ASP A 309 -6.77 2.54 20.88
C ASP A 309 -8.18 2.00 20.55
N ARG A 310 -9.22 2.84 20.62
CA ARG A 310 -10.63 2.38 20.53
C ARG A 310 -10.98 1.19 21.45
N GLY A 311 -10.16 0.95 22.48
CA GLY A 311 -10.29 -0.19 23.40
C GLY A 311 -9.86 -1.55 22.84
N GLU A 312 -9.00 -1.60 21.82
CA GLU A 312 -8.63 -2.85 21.16
C GLU A 312 -7.46 -3.60 21.83
N PHE A 313 -6.59 -2.90 22.57
CA PHE A 313 -5.42 -3.47 23.27
C PHE A 313 -5.35 -3.24 24.81
N PRO A 314 -6.46 -3.16 25.57
CA PRO A 314 -6.42 -2.85 27.00
C PRO A 314 -5.74 -3.94 27.86
N ALA A 315 -5.88 -5.22 27.50
CA ALA A 315 -5.28 -6.31 28.25
C ALA A 315 -3.74 -6.32 28.12
N LEU A 316 -3.22 -6.05 26.92
CA LEU A 316 -1.77 -5.94 26.70
C LEU A 316 -1.20 -4.72 27.42
N ARG A 317 -1.92 -3.59 27.38
CA ARG A 317 -1.59 -2.37 28.13
C ARG A 317 -1.37 -2.61 29.60
N SER A 318 -2.37 -3.16 30.27
CA SER A 318 -2.32 -3.43 31.71
C SER A 318 -1.16 -4.35 32.04
N THR A 319 -0.82 -5.26 31.13
CA THR A 319 0.26 -6.22 31.32
C THR A 319 1.65 -5.56 31.15
N LEU A 320 1.85 -4.74 30.11
CA LEU A 320 3.10 -3.98 29.91
C LEU A 320 3.35 -3.00 31.07
N ARG A 321 2.30 -2.31 31.55
CA ARG A 321 2.39 -1.40 32.71
C ARG A 321 2.74 -2.14 34.00
N ARG A 322 2.11 -3.29 34.28
CA ARG A 322 2.46 -4.12 35.45
C ARG A 322 3.90 -4.61 35.40
N ALA A 323 4.43 -4.82 34.19
CA ALA A 323 5.84 -5.15 33.97
C ALA A 323 6.80 -3.94 34.05
N GLY A 324 6.30 -2.74 34.39
CA GLY A 324 7.12 -1.54 34.56
C GLY A 324 7.61 -0.91 33.25
N LYS A 325 6.99 -1.23 32.11
CA LYS A 325 7.39 -0.71 30.79
C LYS A 325 6.79 0.66 30.51
N GLU A 326 7.59 1.55 29.94
CA GLU A 326 7.11 2.81 29.38
C GLU A 326 6.57 2.56 27.96
N VAL A 327 5.32 2.95 27.69
CA VAL A 327 4.67 2.72 26.39
C VAL A 327 4.10 4.01 25.82
N ARG A 328 4.52 4.39 24.61
CA ARG A 328 4.02 5.57 23.86
C ARG A 328 3.46 5.15 22.50
N PHE A 329 2.35 5.77 22.07
CA PHE A 329 1.68 5.41 20.82
C PHE A 329 2.19 6.26 19.68
N GLU A 330 2.60 5.61 18.60
CA GLU A 330 2.76 6.30 17.32
C GLU A 330 1.41 6.40 16.61
N GLY A 331 0.62 5.31 16.63
CA GLY A 331 -0.73 5.29 16.06
C GLY A 331 -1.04 3.96 15.36
N PRO A 332 -2.22 3.85 14.72
CA PRO A 332 -2.56 2.69 13.93
C PRO A 332 -1.63 2.55 12.72
N LEU A 333 -1.27 1.32 12.38
CA LEU A 333 -0.64 1.07 11.08
C LEU A 333 -1.64 1.33 9.97
N VAL A 334 -1.18 1.96 8.88
CA VAL A 334 -2.01 2.10 7.67
C VAL A 334 -2.51 0.73 7.23
N THR A 335 -3.75 0.63 6.75
CA THR A 335 -4.42 -0.66 6.48
C THR A 335 -3.58 -1.60 5.64
N GLN A 336 -2.81 -1.06 4.70
CA GLN A 336 -1.96 -1.83 3.80
C GLN A 336 -0.65 -2.35 4.34
N ARG A 337 -0.23 -1.84 5.49
CA ARG A 337 0.90 -2.40 6.22
C ARG A 337 0.45 -3.36 7.31
N LYS A 338 -0.86 -3.52 7.52
CA LYS A 338 -1.38 -4.47 8.50
C LYS A 338 -1.16 -5.89 7.98
N PRO A 339 -0.71 -6.81 8.84
CA PRO A 339 -0.77 -8.23 8.52
C PRO A 339 -2.20 -8.63 8.16
N ARG A 340 -2.35 -9.46 7.15
CA ARG A 340 -3.67 -9.99 6.79
C ARG A 340 -4.27 -10.75 7.96
N GLU A 341 -5.59 -10.69 8.04
CA GLU A 341 -6.38 -11.32 9.11
C GLU A 341 -6.16 -10.71 10.52
N SER A 342 -5.34 -9.66 10.62
CA SER A 342 -5.36 -8.78 11.78
C SER A 342 -6.68 -8.01 11.82
N LEU A 343 -7.31 -7.97 12.99
CA LEU A 343 -8.43 -7.07 13.27
C LEU A 343 -7.91 -5.65 13.45
N SER A 344 -6.77 -5.53 14.13
CA SER A 344 -6.14 -4.26 14.40
C SER A 344 -4.63 -4.37 14.52
N SER A 345 -3.96 -3.25 14.26
CA SER A 345 -2.52 -3.14 14.35
C SER A 345 -2.12 -1.71 14.68
N MET A 346 -1.11 -1.57 15.52
CA MET A 346 -0.62 -0.29 16.03
C MET A 346 0.91 -0.30 16.12
N ALA A 347 1.52 0.85 15.89
CA ALA A 347 2.91 1.09 16.22
C ALA A 347 3.03 1.79 17.58
N ALA A 348 3.98 1.34 18.39
CA ALA A 348 4.25 1.86 19.71
C ALA A 348 5.75 1.82 20.01
N TYR A 349 6.17 2.68 20.95
CA TYR A 349 7.50 2.61 21.55
C TYR A 349 7.37 1.98 22.93
N VAL A 350 8.15 0.95 23.19
CA VAL A 350 8.29 0.29 24.50
C VAL A 350 9.71 0.51 24.99
N ASP A 351 9.88 1.24 26.10
CA ASP A 351 11.17 1.67 26.63
C ASP A 351 12.07 2.33 25.55
N GLY A 352 11.44 3.15 24.69
CA GLY A 352 12.09 3.86 23.59
C GLY A 352 12.37 3.03 22.32
N GLN A 353 12.07 1.73 22.32
CA GLN A 353 12.23 0.87 21.15
C GLN A 353 10.90 0.67 20.42
N ARG A 354 10.90 0.87 19.10
CA ARG A 354 9.70 0.81 18.26
C ARG A 354 9.30 -0.63 17.93
N ILE A 355 8.03 -0.96 18.16
CA ILE A 355 7.40 -2.23 17.81
C ILE A 355 6.06 -2.01 17.11
N ASN A 356 5.63 -3.02 16.36
CA ASN A 356 4.26 -3.16 15.93
C ASN A 356 3.55 -4.20 16.80
N ILE A 357 2.29 -3.94 17.09
CA ILE A 357 1.44 -4.84 17.88
C ILE A 357 0.25 -5.17 17.01
N HIS A 358 -0.02 -6.46 16.85
CA HIS A 358 -1.09 -6.98 16.00
C HIS A 358 -2.06 -7.81 16.83
N ARG A 359 -3.36 -7.59 16.64
CA ARG A 359 -4.41 -8.46 17.16
C ARG A 359 -5.06 -9.18 15.99
N PHE A 360 -4.90 -10.50 15.94
CA PHE A 360 -5.47 -11.35 14.90
C PHE A 360 -6.89 -11.79 15.23
N ARG A 361 -7.65 -12.08 14.17
CA ARG A 361 -9.01 -12.63 14.27
C ARG A 361 -9.01 -14.01 14.93
N THR A 362 -8.01 -14.84 14.65
CA THR A 362 -7.88 -16.21 15.14
C THR A 362 -6.48 -16.48 15.66
N GLN A 363 -6.34 -17.48 16.56
CA GLN A 363 -5.03 -17.94 16.99
C GLN A 363 -4.22 -18.59 15.85
N ALA A 364 -4.90 -19.17 14.87
CA ALA A 364 -4.30 -19.74 13.68
C ALA A 364 -3.59 -18.67 12.84
N ALA A 365 -4.26 -17.55 12.56
CA ALA A 365 -3.67 -16.42 11.84
C ALA A 365 -2.48 -15.80 12.60
N ALA A 366 -2.59 -15.64 13.93
CA ALA A 366 -1.47 -15.19 14.75
C ALA A 366 -0.28 -16.16 14.70
N ARG A 367 -0.56 -17.48 14.68
CA ARG A 367 0.47 -18.52 14.55
C ARG A 367 1.13 -18.49 13.19
N ASP A 368 0.39 -18.27 12.11
CA ASP A 368 0.96 -18.13 10.77
C ASP A 368 1.90 -16.94 10.69
N PHE A 369 1.47 -15.80 11.22
CA PHE A 369 2.30 -14.59 11.21
C PHE A 369 3.60 -14.77 12.01
N ASP A 370 3.53 -15.40 13.17
CA ASP A 370 4.68 -15.69 14.03
C ASP A 370 5.60 -16.78 13.42
N ALA A 371 5.04 -17.85 12.86
CA ALA A 371 5.80 -18.93 12.24
C ALA A 371 6.61 -18.47 11.00
N LEU A 372 6.14 -17.42 10.34
CA LEU A 372 6.83 -16.79 9.21
C LEU A 372 7.60 -15.51 9.62
N ALA A 373 7.70 -15.20 10.93
CA ALA A 373 8.39 -14.02 11.45
C ALA A 373 8.00 -12.69 10.78
N GLY A 374 6.72 -12.57 10.38
CA GLY A 374 6.21 -11.40 9.64
C GLY A 374 6.85 -11.19 8.27
N ALA A 375 7.40 -12.25 7.66
CA ALA A 375 8.00 -12.18 6.34
C ALA A 375 6.95 -11.91 5.26
N TRP A 376 7.07 -10.77 4.60
CA TRP A 376 6.44 -10.50 3.31
C TRP A 376 7.34 -11.05 2.20
N SER A 377 6.77 -11.52 1.10
CA SER A 377 7.56 -11.98 -0.04
C SER A 377 8.35 -10.79 -0.65
N GLY A 378 9.64 -11.03 -0.92
CA GLY A 378 10.48 -10.17 -1.74
C GLY A 378 11.08 -10.97 -2.90
N ARG A 379 11.34 -10.31 -4.04
CA ARG A 379 11.66 -10.96 -5.33
C ARG A 379 12.77 -12.04 -5.21
N PRO A 380 12.67 -13.23 -5.85
CA PRO A 380 11.50 -13.85 -6.51
C PRO A 380 10.61 -14.69 -5.58
N LEU A 381 11.12 -15.14 -4.43
CA LEU A 381 10.37 -15.76 -3.31
C LEU A 381 11.15 -15.67 -1.98
N LYS A 382 12.19 -14.82 -1.88
CA LYS A 382 13.10 -14.85 -0.73
C LYS A 382 12.52 -14.10 0.47
N ALA A 383 12.27 -14.81 1.56
CA ALA A 383 11.95 -14.20 2.85
C ALA A 383 13.17 -13.41 3.37
N LEU A 384 13.07 -12.08 3.41
CA LEU A 384 14.09 -11.20 3.98
C LEU A 384 13.68 -10.79 5.40
N VAL A 385 13.76 -11.72 6.34
CA VAL A 385 13.54 -11.41 7.77
C VAL A 385 14.61 -12.03 8.64
N ASN A 386 14.97 -11.30 9.70
CA ASN A 386 15.87 -11.78 10.73
C ASN A 386 15.14 -12.76 11.66
N VAL A 387 15.86 -13.72 12.23
CA VAL A 387 15.34 -14.62 13.27
C VAL A 387 14.92 -13.81 14.50
N ASN A 388 13.88 -14.25 15.23
CA ASN A 388 13.35 -13.63 16.46
C ASN A 388 12.74 -12.22 16.29
N ARG A 389 12.09 -11.96 15.15
CA ARG A 389 11.40 -10.68 14.90
C ARG A 389 9.98 -10.60 15.50
N THR A 390 9.37 -11.73 15.85
CA THR A 390 8.00 -11.78 16.38
C THR A 390 7.92 -12.51 17.71
N LEU A 391 6.92 -12.15 18.52
CA LEU A 391 6.56 -12.80 19.76
C LEU A 391 5.04 -12.93 19.88
N ARG A 392 4.52 -14.15 19.76
CA ARG A 392 3.08 -14.43 19.91
C ARG A 392 2.63 -14.61 21.36
N ARG A 393 1.46 -14.07 21.70
CA ARG A 393 0.72 -14.27 22.95
C ARG A 393 -0.77 -14.45 22.62
N GLY A 394 -1.21 -15.70 22.46
CA GLY A 394 -2.58 -16.00 22.02
C GLY A 394 -2.88 -15.45 20.60
N CYS A 395 -3.86 -14.56 20.50
CA CYS A 395 -4.19 -13.85 19.24
C CYS A 395 -3.35 -12.58 19.01
N PHE A 396 -2.46 -12.21 19.94
CA PHE A 396 -1.59 -11.06 19.79
C PHE A 396 -0.21 -11.47 19.27
N VAL A 397 0.37 -10.65 18.41
CA VAL A 397 1.79 -10.76 18.02
C VAL A 397 2.45 -9.40 18.20
N LEU A 398 3.57 -9.39 18.91
CA LEU A 398 4.49 -8.26 18.96
C LEU A 398 5.54 -8.48 17.87
N GLU A 399 5.71 -7.50 16.99
CA GLU A 399 6.68 -7.50 15.91
C GLU A 399 7.71 -6.38 16.15
N SER A 400 8.98 -6.72 16.11
CA SER A 400 10.05 -5.73 16.16
C SER A 400 10.14 -4.96 14.85
N ASP A 401 10.12 -3.63 14.93
CA ASP A 401 10.19 -2.72 13.77
C ASP A 401 11.06 -1.49 14.10
N PRO A 402 12.38 -1.70 14.32
CA PRO A 402 13.30 -0.65 14.72
C PRO A 402 13.46 0.39 13.62
N GLU A 403 13.52 1.66 14.00
CA GLU A 403 13.66 2.78 13.06
C GLU A 403 14.95 2.68 12.21
N ASN A 404 16.02 2.15 12.79
CA ASN A 404 17.33 1.99 12.15
C ASN A 404 17.54 0.57 11.60
N ARG A 405 16.54 0.01 10.92
CA ARG A 405 16.60 -1.35 10.33
C ARG A 405 17.58 -1.50 9.15
N PHE A 406 17.91 -0.40 8.48
CA PHE A 406 18.79 -0.41 7.30
C PHE A 406 20.14 0.27 7.58
N ALA A 407 21.17 -0.18 6.87
CA ALA A 407 22.53 0.33 6.96
C ALA A 407 22.78 1.51 6.01
N ASP A 408 21.93 1.66 5.00
CA ASP A 408 22.03 2.68 3.95
C ASP A 408 20.75 3.54 3.85
N PRO A 409 20.86 4.80 3.40
CA PRO A 409 19.72 5.70 3.18
C PRO A 409 18.68 5.22 2.17
N ALA A 410 19.06 4.35 1.22
CA ALA A 410 18.13 3.82 0.22
C ALA A 410 17.33 2.61 0.71
N GLN A 411 17.58 2.17 1.94
CA GLN A 411 16.92 1.03 2.60
C GLN A 411 16.99 -0.27 1.80
N LEU A 412 18.17 -0.55 1.24
CA LEU A 412 18.45 -1.78 0.50
C LEU A 412 19.20 -2.82 1.31
N ILE A 413 20.02 -2.38 2.27
CA ILE A 413 20.94 -3.20 3.04
C ILE A 413 20.39 -3.31 4.46
N LEU A 414 19.72 -4.42 4.74
CA LEU A 414 19.30 -4.75 6.10
C LEU A 414 20.54 -4.81 7.01
N ARG A 415 20.44 -4.25 8.20
CA ARG A 415 21.49 -4.41 9.21
C ARG A 415 21.54 -5.86 9.71
N PRO A 416 22.75 -6.37 10.04
CA PRO A 416 22.92 -7.76 10.50
C PRO A 416 22.07 -8.11 11.73
N GLU A 417 21.77 -9.40 11.88
CA GLU A 417 20.97 -10.00 12.96
C GLU A 417 21.51 -9.72 14.38
N THR A 418 22.77 -9.30 14.53
CA THR A 418 23.34 -8.90 15.82
C THR A 418 22.76 -7.59 16.36
N GLN A 419 21.96 -6.87 15.56
CA GLN A 419 21.17 -5.74 16.04
C GLN A 419 19.96 -6.24 16.86
N ALA A 420 19.50 -5.42 17.81
CA ALA A 420 18.53 -5.73 18.86
C ALA A 420 17.09 -6.12 18.43
N TRP A 421 16.86 -6.66 17.23
CA TRP A 421 15.54 -7.04 16.72
C TRP A 421 14.75 -7.88 17.73
N GLY A 422 15.40 -8.84 18.40
CA GLY A 422 14.79 -9.68 19.42
C GLY A 422 15.07 -9.30 20.87
N VAL A 423 15.90 -8.28 21.17
CA VAL A 423 16.30 -7.96 22.56
C VAL A 423 15.12 -7.49 23.38
N LEU A 424 14.33 -6.55 22.83
CA LEU A 424 13.08 -6.13 23.45
C LEU A 424 12.10 -7.31 23.56
N LEU A 425 11.97 -8.13 22.51
CA LEU A 425 11.06 -9.28 22.53
C LEU A 425 11.47 -10.34 23.56
N SER A 426 12.77 -10.48 23.85
CA SER A 426 13.28 -11.38 24.89
C SER A 426 12.84 -10.92 26.29
N ASP A 427 12.92 -9.61 26.54
CA ASP A 427 12.48 -8.96 27.79
C ASP A 427 10.95 -9.09 27.97
N LEU A 428 10.19 -8.83 26.90
CA LEU A 428 8.74 -9.05 26.85
C LEU A 428 8.36 -10.55 26.87
N GLY A 429 9.34 -11.44 26.67
CA GLY A 429 9.17 -12.89 26.70
C GLY A 429 8.70 -13.41 28.06
N SER A 430 9.09 -12.74 29.15
CA SER A 430 8.68 -13.08 30.52
C SER A 430 7.22 -12.72 30.83
N ILE A 431 6.58 -11.92 29.99
CA ILE A 431 5.24 -11.42 30.21
C ILE A 431 4.20 -12.52 29.93
N GLU A 432 3.28 -12.71 30.89
CA GLU A 432 2.18 -13.68 30.83
C GLU A 432 1.34 -13.53 29.56
N ASN A 433 0.70 -14.62 29.16
CA ASN A 433 -0.20 -14.63 28.00
C ASN A 433 -1.35 -13.63 28.18
N VAL A 434 -1.55 -12.80 27.16
CA VAL A 434 -2.72 -11.94 27.07
C VAL A 434 -3.88 -12.78 26.54
N GLU A 435 -4.76 -13.25 27.44
CA GLU A 435 -5.96 -13.97 27.04
C GLU A 435 -6.92 -13.03 26.30
N ALA A 436 -7.14 -13.30 25.01
CA ALA A 436 -8.29 -12.82 24.28
C ALA A 436 -9.27 -13.98 24.10
N GLN A 437 -10.57 -13.72 24.27
CA GLN A 437 -11.61 -14.70 23.93
C GLN A 437 -11.49 -15.05 22.43
N SER A 438 -10.97 -16.25 22.14
CA SER A 438 -11.01 -16.81 20.79
C SER A 438 -12.44 -17.25 20.51
N THR A 439 -13.05 -16.74 19.45
CA THR A 439 -14.43 -17.09 19.06
C THR A 439 -14.51 -18.24 18.07
N SER A 440 -13.37 -18.83 17.63
CA SER A 440 -13.37 -19.89 16.64
C SER A 440 -12.34 -21.00 16.96
N PRO A 441 -12.73 -22.29 16.89
CA PRO A 441 -11.81 -23.43 17.03
C PRO A 441 -11.06 -23.72 15.71
N ASP A 442 -9.81 -24.19 15.86
CA ASP A 442 -9.00 -24.99 14.91
C ASP A 442 -9.13 -24.71 13.40
N GLU A 443 -9.00 -23.45 12.98
CA GLU A 443 -8.70 -23.16 11.58
C GLU A 443 -7.29 -23.67 11.25
N VAL A 444 -7.17 -24.40 10.14
CA VAL A 444 -5.88 -24.92 9.66
C VAL A 444 -5.02 -23.76 9.20
N ALA A 445 -3.85 -23.65 9.82
CA ALA A 445 -2.89 -22.60 9.55
C ALA A 445 -1.98 -23.00 8.38
N PHE A 446 -1.42 -22.04 7.65
CA PHE A 446 -0.37 -22.31 6.67
C PHE A 446 0.80 -23.07 7.31
N ALA A 447 1.16 -22.74 8.54
CA ALA A 447 2.19 -23.42 9.31
C ALA A 447 1.91 -24.92 9.49
N ASP A 448 0.64 -25.34 9.59
CA ASP A 448 0.29 -26.77 9.65
C ASP A 448 0.49 -27.46 8.30
N VAL A 449 0.13 -26.80 7.21
CA VAL A 449 0.34 -27.31 5.85
C VAL A 449 1.85 -27.48 5.59
N LEU A 450 2.65 -26.45 5.84
CA LEU A 450 4.11 -26.51 5.68
C LEU A 450 4.74 -27.60 6.56
N ARG A 451 4.25 -27.76 7.80
CA ARG A 451 4.70 -28.84 8.68
C ARG A 451 4.34 -30.22 8.12
N ARG A 452 3.13 -30.42 7.59
CA ARG A 452 2.70 -31.69 7.00
C ARG A 452 3.51 -32.04 5.75
N LEU A 453 3.82 -31.07 4.90
CA LEU A 453 4.72 -31.26 3.76
C LEU A 453 6.09 -31.77 4.24
N ARG A 454 6.70 -31.10 5.22
CA ARG A 454 7.97 -31.54 5.83
C ARG A 454 7.91 -32.94 6.43
N LEU A 455 6.84 -33.26 7.18
CA LEU A 455 6.64 -34.59 7.75
C LEU A 455 6.43 -35.69 6.69
N SER A 456 5.99 -35.31 5.49
CA SER A 456 5.86 -36.21 4.35
C SER A 456 7.17 -36.41 3.58
N GLY A 457 8.28 -35.88 4.12
CA GLY A 457 9.61 -35.96 3.53
C GLY A 457 9.82 -34.99 2.36
N LEU A 458 9.08 -33.88 2.31
CA LEU A 458 9.29 -32.82 1.33
C LEU A 458 10.08 -31.66 1.93
N GLU A 459 11.09 -31.16 1.22
CA GLU A 459 11.83 -29.95 1.62
C GLU A 459 10.99 -28.69 1.37
N VAL A 460 10.85 -27.85 2.41
CA VAL A 460 10.10 -26.59 2.37
C VAL A 460 10.94 -25.46 2.94
N ILE A 461 11.33 -24.51 2.09
CA ILE A 461 12.19 -23.37 2.44
C ILE A 461 11.61 -22.03 1.93
N GLU A 462 12.14 -20.93 2.47
CA GLU A 462 11.84 -19.55 2.03
C GLU A 462 10.34 -19.16 2.02
N ALA A 463 9.57 -19.59 3.02
CA ALA A 463 8.14 -19.25 3.09
C ALA A 463 7.90 -17.79 3.53
N ALA A 464 7.06 -17.06 2.80
CA ALA A 464 6.66 -15.68 3.11
C ALA A 464 5.22 -15.39 2.66
N PHE A 465 4.57 -14.38 3.25
CA PHE A 465 3.23 -13.94 2.85
C PHE A 465 3.24 -13.25 1.49
N LEU A 466 2.19 -13.49 0.72
CA LEU A 466 1.94 -12.77 -0.52
C LEU A 466 1.50 -11.32 -0.27
N PRO A 467 1.93 -10.37 -1.11
CA PRO A 467 1.42 -9.01 -1.08
C PRO A 467 -0.04 -8.97 -1.55
N PRO A 468 -0.82 -7.95 -1.14
CA PRO A 468 -2.22 -7.82 -1.50
C PRO A 468 -2.53 -7.89 -3.00
N SER A 469 -1.62 -7.36 -3.84
CA SER A 469 -1.75 -7.35 -5.31
C SER A 469 -1.85 -8.76 -5.92
N GLN A 470 -1.16 -9.75 -5.34
CA GLN A 470 -1.16 -11.12 -5.85
C GLN A 470 -2.36 -11.95 -5.41
N LEU A 471 -3.12 -11.48 -4.43
CA LEU A 471 -4.18 -12.27 -3.82
C LEU A 471 -5.45 -12.24 -4.65
N ARG A 472 -6.14 -13.38 -4.72
CA ARG A 472 -7.29 -13.58 -5.61
C ARG A 472 -8.59 -13.10 -4.95
N PRO A 473 -9.65 -12.79 -5.72
CA PRO A 473 -10.99 -12.66 -5.14
C PRO A 473 -11.33 -13.87 -4.26
N GLN A 474 -12.02 -13.65 -3.14
CA GLN A 474 -12.40 -14.70 -2.16
C GLN A 474 -11.24 -15.41 -1.44
N CYS A 475 -9.99 -15.04 -1.74
CA CYS A 475 -8.82 -15.49 -1.00
C CYS A 475 -8.77 -14.76 0.36
N ILE A 476 -8.67 -15.49 1.47
CA ILE A 476 -8.40 -14.89 2.78
C ILE A 476 -6.97 -14.35 2.78
N ASN A 477 -6.01 -15.21 2.45
CA ASN A 477 -4.59 -14.93 2.51
C ASN A 477 -3.81 -15.95 1.67
N GLY A 478 -2.51 -15.74 1.50
CA GLY A 478 -1.66 -16.68 0.78
C GLY A 478 -0.20 -16.50 1.11
N ILE A 479 0.56 -17.56 0.86
CA ILE A 479 2.00 -17.60 1.05
C ILE A 479 2.69 -18.08 -0.21
N ALA A 480 3.97 -17.79 -0.29
CA ALA A 480 4.86 -18.12 -1.38
C ALA A 480 6.06 -18.86 -0.75
N PHE A 481 6.50 -19.97 -1.35
CA PHE A 481 7.58 -20.80 -0.79
C PHE A 481 8.21 -21.72 -1.85
N LEU A 482 9.37 -22.28 -1.53
CA LEU A 482 10.02 -23.31 -2.34
C LEU A 482 9.71 -24.70 -1.78
N LEU A 483 9.34 -25.63 -2.65
CA LEU A 483 9.10 -27.05 -2.37
C LEU A 483 10.03 -27.91 -3.25
N GLU A 484 10.96 -28.66 -2.67
CA GLU A 484 11.98 -29.44 -3.43
C GLU A 484 12.70 -28.62 -4.52
N ALA A 485 12.92 -27.33 -4.25
CA ALA A 485 13.46 -26.29 -5.16
C ALA A 485 12.51 -25.70 -6.23
N ASP A 486 11.26 -26.14 -6.32
CA ASP A 486 10.27 -25.53 -7.21
C ASP A 486 9.46 -24.44 -6.48
N SER A 487 9.16 -23.35 -7.19
CA SER A 487 8.41 -22.19 -6.68
C SER A 487 6.90 -22.44 -6.65
N PHE A 488 6.27 -22.21 -5.49
CA PHE A 488 4.83 -22.39 -5.30
C PHE A 488 4.16 -21.22 -4.58
N LEU A 489 2.89 -21.01 -4.92
CA LEU A 489 1.94 -20.17 -4.18
C LEU A 489 0.92 -21.08 -3.50
N LEU A 490 0.68 -20.87 -2.21
CA LEU A 490 -0.39 -21.51 -1.46
C LEU A 490 -1.40 -20.46 -1.02
N TYR A 491 -2.60 -20.55 -1.58
CA TYR A 491 -3.73 -19.70 -1.25
C TYR A 491 -4.65 -20.40 -0.26
N ARG A 492 -5.22 -19.64 0.67
CA ARG A 492 -6.37 -20.05 1.49
C ARG A 492 -7.58 -19.23 1.11
N PHE A 493 -8.65 -19.90 0.71
CA PHE A 493 -9.93 -19.29 0.31
C PHE A 493 -10.94 -19.30 1.46
N GLU A 494 -11.94 -18.42 1.36
CA GLU A 494 -13.03 -18.31 2.34
C GLU A 494 -13.93 -19.56 2.41
N SER A 495 -13.91 -20.39 1.37
CA SER A 495 -14.69 -21.63 1.31
C SER A 495 -14.07 -22.65 0.36
N VAL A 496 -14.44 -23.92 0.53
CA VAL A 496 -14.09 -25.01 -0.40
C VAL A 496 -14.63 -24.73 -1.80
N GLN A 497 -15.81 -24.11 -1.90
CA GLN A 497 -16.42 -23.74 -3.18
C GLN A 497 -15.57 -22.69 -3.92
N ALA A 498 -15.10 -21.66 -3.22
CA ALA A 498 -14.23 -20.63 -3.80
C ALA A 498 -12.87 -21.23 -4.25
N ALA A 499 -12.26 -22.10 -3.43
CA ALA A 499 -11.04 -22.81 -3.81
C ALA A 499 -11.24 -23.68 -5.06
N THR A 500 -12.35 -24.43 -5.13
CA THR A 500 -12.70 -25.28 -6.28
C THR A 500 -12.93 -24.45 -7.54
N ALA A 501 -13.64 -23.31 -7.42
CA ALA A 501 -13.92 -22.42 -8.54
C ALA A 501 -12.64 -21.79 -9.10
N TYR A 502 -11.72 -21.37 -8.24
CA TYR A 502 -10.40 -20.88 -8.66
C TYR A 502 -9.59 -21.99 -9.36
N ALA A 503 -9.50 -23.16 -8.75
CA ALA A 503 -8.74 -24.28 -9.31
C ALA A 503 -9.30 -24.81 -10.64
N ALA A 504 -10.60 -24.64 -10.91
CA ALA A 504 -11.20 -25.01 -12.19
C ALA A 504 -10.80 -24.08 -13.36
N GLY A 505 -10.34 -22.87 -13.06
CA GLY A 505 -9.92 -21.88 -14.05
C GLY A 505 -8.41 -21.60 -14.06
N GLU A 506 -7.63 -22.30 -13.24
CA GLU A 506 -6.18 -22.11 -13.12
C GLU A 506 -5.46 -23.41 -13.48
N GLU A 507 -4.68 -23.36 -14.55
CA GLU A 507 -3.82 -24.47 -14.95
C GLU A 507 -2.64 -24.59 -13.97
N HIS A 508 -2.06 -25.79 -13.83
CA HIS A 508 -0.90 -26.03 -12.96
C HIS A 508 -1.12 -25.75 -11.46
N CYS A 509 -2.29 -26.15 -10.94
CA CYS A 509 -2.57 -26.15 -9.52
C CYS A 509 -3.19 -27.46 -9.03
N VAL A 510 -3.07 -27.71 -7.73
CA VAL A 510 -3.84 -28.73 -7.00
C VAL A 510 -4.55 -28.07 -5.83
N HIS A 511 -5.73 -28.57 -5.48
CA HIS A 511 -6.48 -28.04 -4.35
C HIS A 511 -7.00 -29.15 -3.45
N ALA A 512 -7.13 -28.84 -2.16
CA ALA A 512 -7.91 -29.63 -1.23
C ALA A 512 -8.43 -28.75 -0.09
N SER A 513 -9.65 -29.03 0.38
CA SER A 513 -10.34 -28.20 1.36
C SER A 513 -10.39 -26.73 0.90
N THR A 514 -9.98 -25.77 1.73
CA THR A 514 -9.95 -24.35 1.38
C THR A 514 -8.63 -23.90 0.76
N PHE A 515 -7.69 -24.82 0.53
CA PHE A 515 -6.35 -24.50 0.03
C PHE A 515 -6.18 -24.83 -1.44
N VAL A 516 -5.47 -23.95 -2.14
CA VAL A 516 -5.00 -24.17 -3.52
C VAL A 516 -3.50 -23.93 -3.57
N LEU A 517 -2.76 -24.94 -4.02
CA LEU A 517 -1.33 -24.89 -4.26
C LEU A 517 -1.10 -24.77 -5.78
N ARG A 518 -0.50 -23.66 -6.21
CA ARG A 518 -0.24 -23.32 -7.62
C ARG A 518 1.27 -23.28 -7.87
N SER A 519 1.72 -23.93 -8.93
CA SER A 519 3.12 -23.79 -9.38
C SER A 519 3.34 -22.39 -9.95
N THR A 520 4.46 -21.75 -9.59
CA THR A 520 4.83 -20.42 -10.11
C THR A 520 6.29 -20.35 -10.55
N PRO A 521 6.73 -21.12 -11.56
CA PRO A 521 8.14 -21.13 -11.97
C PRO A 521 8.66 -19.73 -12.33
N ASP A 522 9.91 -19.44 -11.99
CA ASP A 522 10.55 -18.16 -12.36
C ASP A 522 10.62 -17.97 -13.89
N SER A 523 10.55 -19.06 -14.65
CA SER A 523 10.49 -19.06 -16.11
C SER A 523 9.14 -18.65 -16.70
N MET A 524 8.10 -18.42 -15.89
CA MET A 524 6.79 -18.02 -16.39
C MET A 524 6.83 -16.69 -17.16
N TYR A 525 7.77 -15.80 -16.80
CA TYR A 525 7.85 -14.48 -17.38
C TYR A 525 9.26 -14.14 -17.83
N LEU A 526 9.35 -13.61 -19.05
CA LEU A 526 10.54 -13.06 -19.65
C LEU A 526 10.62 -11.59 -19.28
N HIS A 527 11.64 -11.25 -18.49
CA HIS A 527 11.98 -9.86 -18.19
C HIS A 527 12.70 -9.24 -19.39
N GLN A 528 12.00 -8.36 -20.11
CA GLN A 528 12.59 -7.53 -21.16
C GLN A 528 12.86 -6.13 -20.62
N PRO A 529 13.72 -5.31 -21.27
CA PRO A 529 13.81 -3.90 -20.94
C PRO A 529 12.42 -3.26 -21.04
N TYR A 530 11.87 -2.84 -19.89
CA TYR A 530 10.60 -2.13 -19.73
C TYR A 530 9.30 -2.93 -19.92
N GLU A 531 9.36 -4.25 -20.13
CA GLU A 531 8.17 -5.11 -20.27
C GLU A 531 8.38 -6.49 -19.63
N ILE A 532 7.31 -7.06 -19.09
CA ILE A 532 7.27 -8.44 -18.60
C ILE A 532 6.33 -9.21 -19.52
N ALA A 533 6.86 -10.18 -20.26
CA ALA A 533 6.08 -10.98 -21.19
C ALA A 533 5.96 -12.42 -20.68
N TYR A 534 4.78 -13.01 -20.82
CA TYR A 534 4.52 -14.41 -20.56
C TYR A 534 5.33 -15.27 -21.52
N ALA A 535 6.08 -16.23 -20.98
CA ALA A 535 6.94 -17.09 -21.77
C ALA A 535 6.14 -18.06 -22.67
N GLY A 536 4.89 -18.34 -22.29
CA GLY A 536 4.02 -19.31 -22.97
C GLY A 536 4.22 -20.72 -22.41
N ASP A 537 3.11 -21.41 -22.13
CA ASP A 537 3.07 -22.70 -21.42
C ASP A 537 4.07 -23.74 -21.90
N HIS A 538 4.21 -23.90 -23.22
CA HIS A 538 5.10 -24.89 -23.82
C HIS A 538 6.60 -24.64 -23.54
N THR A 539 6.98 -23.44 -23.09
CA THR A 539 8.35 -23.08 -22.72
C THR A 539 8.59 -23.14 -21.22
N ILE A 540 7.53 -23.16 -20.42
CA ILE A 540 7.59 -23.11 -18.96
C ILE A 540 7.83 -24.51 -18.42
N ARG A 541 8.87 -24.66 -17.60
CA ARG A 541 9.10 -25.90 -16.86
C ARG A 541 8.19 -25.89 -15.62
N TRP A 542 6.97 -26.38 -15.79
CA TRP A 542 6.04 -26.58 -14.69
C TRP A 542 6.54 -27.67 -13.73
N SER A 543 6.26 -27.48 -12.44
CA SER A 543 6.66 -28.44 -11.42
C SER A 543 5.92 -29.77 -11.60
N THR A 544 6.68 -30.87 -11.66
CA THR A 544 6.12 -32.23 -11.66
C THR A 544 5.60 -32.65 -10.28
N LEU A 545 5.87 -31.86 -9.23
CA LEU A 545 5.41 -32.17 -7.87
C LEU A 545 3.90 -32.06 -7.74
N LEU A 546 3.20 -31.36 -8.64
CA LEU A 546 1.73 -31.30 -8.64
C LEU A 546 1.08 -32.68 -8.73
N ASP A 547 1.76 -33.67 -9.32
CA ASP A 547 1.30 -35.06 -9.41
C ASP A 547 1.63 -35.90 -8.16
N ASP A 548 2.33 -35.31 -7.18
CA ASP A 548 2.74 -36.03 -5.97
C ASP A 548 1.53 -36.30 -5.04
N PRO A 549 1.23 -37.57 -4.74
CA PRO A 549 0.06 -37.94 -3.94
C PRO A 549 0.13 -37.45 -2.48
N ARG A 550 1.29 -36.99 -2.02
CA ARG A 550 1.48 -36.40 -0.69
C ARG A 550 0.83 -35.01 -0.59
N LEU A 551 0.74 -34.25 -1.69
CA LEU A 551 0.23 -32.87 -1.66
C LEU A 551 -1.23 -32.76 -1.23
N PRO A 552 -2.21 -33.46 -1.84
CA PRO A 552 -3.61 -33.34 -1.42
C PRO A 552 -3.80 -33.73 0.04
N SER A 553 -3.03 -34.70 0.54
CA SER A 553 -3.08 -35.14 1.93
C SER A 553 -2.56 -34.07 2.89
N ALA A 554 -1.51 -33.34 2.53
CA ALA A 554 -0.99 -32.23 3.31
C ALA A 554 -1.96 -31.02 3.36
N LEU A 555 -2.75 -30.81 2.30
CA LEU A 555 -3.72 -29.72 2.17
C LEU A 555 -5.08 -29.99 2.87
N LYS A 556 -5.50 -31.25 3.03
CA LYS A 556 -6.86 -31.60 3.51
C LYS A 556 -7.14 -31.35 4.97
N GLY A 557 -6.13 -31.55 5.82
CA GLY A 557 -6.36 -31.73 7.25
C GLY A 557 -6.39 -30.43 8.02
#